data_AF-A0A9D7JRQ3-F1
#
_entry.id   AF-A0A9D7JRQ3-F1
#
_cell.length_a   1.000
_cell.length_b   1.000
_cell.length_c   1.000
_cell.angle_alpha   90.00
_cell.angle_beta   90.00
_cell.angle_gamma   90.00
#
_symmetry.space_group_name_H-M   'P 1'
#
loop_
_entity.id
_entity.type
_entity.pdbx_description
1 polymer ?
#
loop_
_entity_poly.entity_id
_entity_poly.type
_entity_poly.pdbx_seq_one_letter_code
_entity_poly.pdbx_strand_id
1 'polypeptide(L)'
;MGLLTSAIIDQHFVKRSRYNRLLTVLNQYPGKTCIGIDEETAILVKGHTARVYGESQVIVMKNPRGTTYSKDKKLRMEKATLSILTEGDRFKL
;
A
#
# COMPACT_ATOMS: atom_id res chain seq x y z
N MET A 1 3.31 -9.14 14.74
CA MET A 1 3.28 -7.88 15.52
C MET A 1 2.15 -7.01 14.97
N GLY A 2 1.20 -6.58 15.81
CA GLY A 2 0.01 -5.81 15.42
C GLY A 2 0.11 -4.31 15.67
N LEU A 3 1.28 -3.71 15.40
CA LEU A 3 1.57 -2.31 15.72
C LEU A 3 0.76 -1.31 14.87
N LEU A 4 0.39 -1.71 13.64
CA LEU A 4 -0.45 -0.93 12.75
C LEU A 4 -1.52 -1.82 12.14
N THR A 5 -2.70 -1.87 12.76
CA THR A 5 -3.75 -2.81 12.36
C THR A 5 -4.55 -2.34 11.16
N SER A 6 -4.53 -1.05 10.83
CA SER A 6 -5.25 -0.48 9.67
C SER A 6 -4.51 -0.65 8.35
N ALA A 7 -3.25 -1.08 8.37
CA ALA A 7 -2.41 -1.15 7.18
C ALA A 7 -1.70 -2.48 7.02
N ILE A 8 -1.31 -2.79 5.78
CA ILE A 8 -0.43 -3.89 5.45
C ILE A 8 0.81 -3.29 4.79
N ILE A 9 1.98 -3.59 5.34
CA ILE A 9 3.27 -3.01 4.91
C ILE A 9 4.10 -4.08 4.19
N ASP A 10 4.69 -3.71 3.07
CA ASP A 10 5.68 -4.52 2.34
C ASP A 10 6.97 -3.68 2.10
N GLN A 11 8.12 -4.35 2.10
CA GLN A 11 9.44 -3.74 1.89
C GLN A 11 10.12 -4.31 0.62
N HIS A 12 11.09 -3.58 0.08
CA HIS A 12 11.81 -3.89 -1.18
C HIS A 12 10.88 -3.92 -2.40
N PHE A 13 10.09 -2.86 -2.56
CA PHE A 13 8.95 -2.85 -3.46
C PHE A 13 9.32 -2.59 -4.92
N VAL A 14 10.22 -1.64 -5.19
CA VAL A 14 10.52 -1.16 -6.55
C VAL A 14 11.51 -2.08 -7.27
N LYS A 15 12.56 -2.56 -6.60
CA LYS A 15 13.59 -3.44 -7.21
C LYS A 15 13.11 -4.82 -7.68
N ARG A 16 11.93 -5.30 -7.26
CA ARG A 16 11.46 -6.68 -7.53
C ARG A 16 10.06 -6.78 -8.15
N SER A 17 9.49 -5.68 -8.66
CA SER A 17 8.16 -5.69 -9.30
C SER A 17 7.04 -6.28 -8.40
N ARG A 18 7.05 -5.96 -7.09
CA ARG A 18 6.11 -6.53 -6.11
C ARG A 18 4.71 -5.90 -6.12
N TYR A 19 4.42 -5.04 -7.09
CA TYR A 19 3.09 -4.45 -7.33
C TYR A 19 1.97 -5.49 -7.35
N ASN A 20 2.18 -6.62 -8.02
CA ASN A 20 1.19 -7.68 -8.12
C ASN A 20 0.81 -8.27 -6.75
N ARG A 21 1.77 -8.36 -5.83
CA ARG A 21 1.53 -8.85 -4.48
C ARG A 21 0.70 -7.84 -3.68
N LEU A 22 1.03 -6.56 -3.76
CA LEU A 22 0.28 -5.52 -3.04
C LEU A 22 -1.15 -5.36 -3.57
N LEU A 23 -1.34 -5.47 -4.90
CA LEU A 23 -2.67 -5.49 -5.52
C LEU A 23 -3.49 -6.72 -5.09
N THR A 24 -2.85 -7.89 -5.02
CA THR A 24 -3.48 -9.12 -4.52
C THR A 24 -3.93 -8.97 -3.07
N VAL A 25 -3.06 -8.41 -2.22
CA VAL A 25 -3.36 -8.13 -0.81
C VAL A 25 -4.50 -7.12 -0.70
N LEU A 26 -4.48 -6.04 -1.48
CA LEU A 26 -5.55 -5.04 -1.46
C LEU A 26 -6.91 -5.65 -1.85
N ASN A 27 -6.93 -6.60 -2.79
CA ASN A 27 -8.15 -7.30 -3.18
C ASN A 27 -8.68 -8.22 -2.07
N GLN A 28 -7.79 -8.85 -1.31
CA GLN A 28 -8.16 -9.72 -0.19
C GLN A 28 -8.58 -8.92 1.05
N TYR A 29 -8.00 -7.73 1.24
CA TYR A 29 -8.21 -6.89 2.41
C TYR A 29 -8.59 -5.45 1.99
N PRO A 30 -9.77 -5.25 1.35
CA PRO A 30 -10.16 -3.95 0.78
C PRO A 30 -10.32 -2.84 1.83
N GLY A 31 -10.51 -3.18 3.11
CA GLY A 31 -10.57 -2.24 4.23
C GLY A 31 -9.21 -1.86 4.82
N LYS A 32 -8.09 -2.31 4.24
CA LYS A 32 -6.73 -1.98 4.70
C LYS A 32 -6.03 -1.06 3.72
N THR A 33 -5.22 -0.15 4.25
CA THR A 33 -4.28 0.62 3.43
C THR A 33 -3.02 -0.21 3.17
N CYS A 34 -2.75 -0.50 1.91
CA CYS A 34 -1.58 -1.27 1.51
C CYS A 34 -0.42 -0.31 1.21
N ILE A 35 0.73 -0.51 1.85
CA ILE A 35 1.86 0.42 1.82
C ILE A 35 3.12 -0.34 1.40
N GLY A 36 3.68 0.00 0.25
CA GLY A 36 5.02 -0.42 -0.17
C GLY A 36 6.04 0.66 0.20
N ILE A 37 7.07 0.31 0.96
CA ILE A 37 8.16 1.22 1.32
C ILE A 37 9.42 0.72 0.62
N ASP A 38 10.05 1.60 -0.17
CA ASP A 38 11.28 1.26 -0.87
C ASP A 38 12.53 1.40 0.02
N GLU A 39 13.69 0.99 -0.49
CA GLU A 39 14.96 1.08 0.24
C GLU A 39 15.29 2.53 0.63
N GLU A 40 16.07 2.69 1.71
CA GLU A 40 16.50 4.00 2.22
C GLU A 40 15.34 4.98 2.53
N THR A 41 14.14 4.44 2.73
CA THR A 41 12.90 5.19 2.95
C THR A 41 12.13 4.63 4.14
N ALA A 42 11.41 5.49 4.84
CA ALA A 42 10.59 5.15 5.99
C ALA A 42 9.30 5.98 6.03
N ILE A 43 8.35 5.51 6.84
CA ILE A 43 7.20 6.31 7.25
C ILE A 43 7.20 6.50 8.75
N LEU A 44 6.91 7.72 9.19
CA LEU A 44 6.60 8.01 10.59
C LEU A 44 5.09 8.12 10.74
N VAL A 45 4.51 7.23 11.53
CA VAL A 45 3.08 7.24 11.84
C VAL A 45 2.85 7.99 13.15
N LYS A 46 1.98 9.00 13.11
CA LYS A 46 1.46 9.70 14.30
C LYS A 46 -0.06 9.71 14.23
N GLY A 47 -0.71 8.96 15.12
CA GLY A 47 -2.15 8.74 15.07
C GLY A 47 -2.57 8.07 13.75
N HIS A 48 -3.42 8.74 12.97
CA HIS A 48 -3.96 8.23 11.70
C HIS A 48 -3.27 8.84 10.47
N THR A 49 -2.11 9.47 10.64
CA THR A 49 -1.35 10.11 9.56
C THR A 49 0.06 9.59 9.52
N ALA A 50 0.51 9.23 8.32
CA ALA A 50 1.88 8.84 8.02
C ALA A 50 2.57 9.97 7.25
N ARG A 51 3.85 10.19 7.54
CA ARG A 51 4.74 11.09 6.78
C ARG A 51 5.92 10.31 6.24
N VAL A 52 6.30 10.57 5.00
CA VAL A 52 7.43 9.92 4.32
C VAL A 52 8.75 10.63 4.66
N TYR A 53 9.79 9.84 4.87
CA TYR A 53 11.17 10.25 5.14
C TYR A 53 12.14 9.38 4.34
N GLY A 54 13.24 9.95 3.86
CA GLY A 54 14.28 9.22 3.12
C GLY A 54 14.24 9.43 1.61
N GLU A 55 15.12 8.73 0.89
CA GLU A 55 15.55 9.11 -0.46
C GLU A 55 14.71 8.51 -1.61
N SER A 56 13.90 7.47 -1.34
CA SER A 56 13.09 6.80 -2.35
C SER A 56 11.58 7.00 -2.09
N GLN A 57 10.76 6.10 -2.63
CA GLN A 57 9.32 6.26 -2.75
C GLN A 57 8.55 5.37 -1.77
N VAL A 58 7.39 5.86 -1.35
CA VAL A 58 6.35 5.10 -0.67
C VAL A 58 5.13 5.00 -1.58
N ILE A 59 4.68 3.77 -1.80
CA ILE A 59 3.51 3.48 -2.62
C ILE A 59 2.34 3.12 -1.71
N VAL A 60 1.24 3.84 -1.85
CA VAL A 60 0.04 3.67 -1.04
C VAL A 60 -1.12 3.27 -1.96
N MET A 61 -1.77 2.15 -1.66
CA MET A 61 -2.96 1.68 -2.37
C MET A 61 -4.11 1.45 -1.39
N LYS A 62 -5.29 2.01 -1.68
CA LYS A 62 -6.47 1.88 -0.79
C LYS A 62 -7.79 2.13 -1.51
N ASN A 63 -8.88 1.87 -0.78
CA ASN A 63 -10.27 2.12 -1.19
C ASN A 63 -10.66 1.50 -2.54
N PRO A 64 -10.35 0.23 -2.79
CA PRO A 64 -10.80 -0.44 -4.00
C PRO A 64 -12.32 -0.62 -3.97
N ARG A 65 -12.93 -0.78 -5.14
CA ARG A 65 -14.33 -1.15 -5.34
C ARG A 65 -14.42 -2.39 -6.20
N GLY A 66 -15.50 -3.14 -6.04
CA GLY A 66 -15.76 -4.34 -6.87
C GLY A 66 -14.65 -5.39 -6.79
N THR A 67 -13.97 -5.51 -5.65
CA THR A 67 -12.91 -6.49 -5.41
C THR A 67 -13.49 -7.89 -5.45
N THR A 68 -13.05 -8.71 -6.39
CA THR A 68 -13.45 -10.11 -6.50
C THR A 68 -12.37 -10.93 -7.21
N TYR A 69 -12.52 -12.26 -7.16
CA TYR A 69 -11.81 -13.18 -8.04
C TYR A 69 -12.81 -13.73 -9.04
N SER A 70 -12.48 -13.69 -10.33
CA SER A 70 -13.28 -14.37 -11.35
C SER A 70 -13.27 -15.89 -11.13
N LYS A 71 -14.19 -16.60 -11.78
CA LYS A 71 -14.23 -18.07 -11.78
C LYS A 71 -12.88 -18.69 -12.22
N ASP A 72 -12.12 -17.98 -13.07
CA ASP A 72 -10.80 -18.38 -13.56
C ASP A 72 -9.63 -17.89 -12.68
N LYS A 73 -9.89 -17.53 -11.41
CA LYS A 73 -8.91 -16.97 -10.46
C LYS A 73 -8.23 -15.67 -10.91
N LYS A 74 -8.83 -14.92 -11.83
CA LYS A 74 -8.32 -13.60 -12.25
C LYS A 74 -8.78 -12.53 -11.25
N LEU A 75 -7.89 -11.63 -10.89
CA LEU A 75 -8.19 -10.52 -9.98
C LEU A 75 -9.04 -9.47 -10.71
N ARG A 76 -10.15 -9.05 -10.10
CA ARG A 76 -10.94 -7.91 -10.54
C ARG A 76 -11.04 -6.90 -9.42
N MET A 77 -10.74 -5.65 -9.74
CA MET A 77 -10.80 -4.50 -8.83
C MET A 77 -11.02 -3.24 -9.67
N GLU A 78 -11.76 -2.29 -9.11
CA GLU A 78 -12.04 -1.01 -9.74
C GLU A 78 -11.78 0.14 -8.77
N LYS A 79 -11.45 1.32 -9.29
CA LYS A 79 -11.43 2.58 -8.53
C LYS A 79 -10.55 2.57 -7.28
N ALA A 80 -9.52 1.73 -7.24
CA ALA A 80 -8.50 1.82 -6.20
C ALA A 80 -7.72 3.12 -6.36
N THR A 81 -7.42 3.78 -5.24
CA THR A 81 -6.52 4.93 -5.22
C THR A 81 -5.09 4.43 -5.13
N LEU A 82 -4.23 4.92 -6.03
CA LEU A 82 -2.79 4.74 -5.98
C LEU A 82 -2.14 6.10 -5.70
N SER A 83 -1.21 6.14 -4.76
CA SER A 83 -0.35 7.29 -4.53
C SER A 83 1.10 6.83 -4.51
N ILE A 84 1.97 7.57 -5.16
CA ILE A 84 3.42 7.41 -5.12
C ILE A 84 3.93 8.69 -4.47
N LEU A 85 4.56 8.54 -3.31
CA LEU A 85 4.90 9.63 -2.40
C LEU A 85 6.39 9.63 -2.16
N THR A 86 6.97 10.82 -1.97
CA THR A 86 8.40 11.02 -1.67
C THR A 86 8.56 11.76 -0.35
N GLU A 87 9.81 12.06 0.04
CA GLU A 87 10.09 12.75 1.30
C GLU A 87 9.20 13.98 1.53
N GLY A 88 8.70 14.11 2.75
CA GLY A 88 7.88 15.23 3.19
C GLY A 88 6.37 15.01 3.00
N ASP A 89 5.96 14.17 2.04
CA ASP A 89 4.57 13.86 1.77
C ASP A 89 3.87 13.21 2.96
N ARG A 90 2.55 13.40 3.00
CA ARG A 90 1.69 12.86 4.07
C ARG A 90 0.47 12.17 3.50
N PHE A 91 0.05 11.11 4.17
CA PHE A 91 -1.19 10.41 3.84
C PHE A 91 -1.92 9.92 5.09
N LYS A 92 -3.24 9.79 4.96
CA LYS A 92 -4.07 9.14 5.98
C LYS A 92 -4.03 7.63 5.79
N LEU A 93 -3.91 6.91 6.89
CA LEU A 93 -4.06 5.45 6.94
C LEU A 93 -5.51 5.03 6.72
#